data_AF-A0A966PTL2-F1
#
_entry.id   AF-A0A966PTL2-F1
#
_cell.length_a   1.000
_cell.length_b   1.000
_cell.length_c   1.000
_cell.angle_alpha   90.00
_cell.angle_beta   90.00
_cell.angle_gamma   90.00
#
_symmetry.space_group_name_H-M   'P 1'
#
loop_
_entity.id
_entity.type
_entity.pdbx_description
1 polymer ?
#
loop_
_entity_poly.entity_id
_entity_poly.type
_entity_poly.pdbx_seq_one_letter_code
_entity_poly.pdbx_strand_id
1 'polypeptide(L)'
;MKIYFGGAEKGMYASMLLSAKVSRLGINLTHFAIPKKKVLNLSEKFNGSELLIYTSENDEDVNRYDSFLRTYADDLTLVIGRPDYDGTWLENKYVPIWNDGEDLERLNWICQKHGRVAISDKALAKHPHNRINSIATRWNTVMVGITSKPEHIENVGWDSVLVNSWTSAIRYGETQVWTGHSLRRYPAQQKESARKRHRNDIERLGVSYEQVMADEVDAVGTLAIRSWKSYEERVFGGYDPSTTPQSGSDDEVENGDIIIAPHQTRTPQNVENVGTGIVIPPPEKRHESERILLPVMGVETITTMGSQTIDSNGESIEIAPEQTNVIRYSGALLRQCDNCYLASKCPAFKEHTECAFKLPIEIRTKDQLQSALRAMIEMQVSRVMFARFAEELEGQGLDSNLSSEMDRAFEMVEKFKEINDTRDMLRFQVEARGSSGVLSRLFGQRAAETANPLSYGGLGPAETDAFYDNVLDIEES
;
A
#
# COMPACT_ATOMS: atom_id res chain seq x y z
N MET A 1 1.48 -12.07 15.97
CA MET A 1 0.05 -11.70 15.98
C MET A 1 -0.81 -12.93 16.30
N LYS A 2 -1.94 -12.77 17.02
CA LYS A 2 -2.97 -13.79 17.27
C LYS A 2 -4.33 -13.39 16.71
N ILE A 3 -4.97 -14.21 15.89
CA ILE A 3 -6.38 -14.06 15.47
C ILE A 3 -7.33 -14.58 16.56
N TYR A 4 -8.35 -13.79 16.90
CA TYR A 4 -9.53 -14.20 17.67
C TYR A 4 -10.74 -14.26 16.74
N PHE A 5 -11.47 -15.37 16.75
CA PHE A 5 -12.66 -15.56 15.92
C PHE A 5 -13.90 -15.04 16.65
N GLY A 6 -14.40 -13.87 16.25
CA GLY A 6 -15.61 -13.29 16.82
C GLY A 6 -16.90 -13.99 16.37
N GLY A 7 -18.01 -13.74 17.07
CA GLY A 7 -19.28 -14.41 16.80
C GLY A 7 -19.60 -15.58 17.74
N ALA A 8 -18.70 -15.93 18.67
CA ALA A 8 -18.89 -17.02 19.62
C ALA A 8 -20.04 -16.77 20.62
N GLU A 9 -20.65 -15.58 20.62
CA GLU A 9 -21.86 -15.31 21.39
C GLU A 9 -23.09 -16.12 20.92
N LYS A 10 -23.10 -16.59 19.67
CA LYS A 10 -24.17 -17.44 19.12
C LYS A 10 -23.79 -18.91 19.21
N GLY A 11 -24.68 -19.73 19.79
CA GLY A 11 -24.42 -21.17 20.04
C GLY A 11 -23.99 -21.98 18.80
N MET A 12 -24.62 -21.72 17.65
CA MET A 12 -24.23 -22.38 16.38
C MET A 12 -22.79 -22.04 15.98
N TYR A 13 -22.41 -20.76 16.02
CA TYR A 13 -21.05 -20.32 15.67
C TYR A 13 -20.02 -20.83 16.68
N ALA A 14 -20.32 -20.80 17.98
CA ALA A 14 -19.48 -21.39 19.01
C ALA A 14 -19.23 -22.88 18.75
N SER A 15 -20.28 -23.65 18.43
CA SER A 15 -20.17 -25.08 18.10
C SER A 15 -19.26 -25.33 16.90
N MET A 16 -19.36 -24.51 15.84
CA MET A 16 -18.50 -24.62 14.65
C MET A 16 -17.03 -24.27 14.97
N LEU A 17 -16.77 -23.19 15.71
CA LEU A 17 -15.42 -22.79 16.11
C LEU A 17 -14.74 -23.85 16.98
N LEU A 18 -15.46 -24.41 17.96
CA LEU A 18 -14.96 -25.50 18.81
C LEU A 18 -14.70 -26.78 17.99
N SER A 19 -15.60 -27.14 17.08
CA SER A 19 -15.44 -28.30 16.18
C SER A 19 -14.24 -28.14 15.23
N ALA A 20 -13.98 -26.92 14.77
CA ALA A 20 -12.80 -26.57 13.97
C ALA A 20 -11.49 -26.43 14.79
N LYS A 21 -11.53 -26.75 16.10
CA LYS A 21 -10.40 -26.63 17.04
C LYS A 21 -9.80 -25.23 17.00
N VAL A 22 -10.64 -24.21 17.14
CA VAL A 22 -10.23 -22.81 17.35
C VAL A 22 -10.04 -22.58 18.85
N SER A 23 -8.83 -22.20 19.26
CA SER A 23 -8.48 -21.96 20.66
C SER A 23 -8.65 -20.51 21.13
N ARG A 24 -9.01 -19.59 20.22
CA ARG A 24 -9.08 -18.14 20.46
C ARG A 24 -10.40 -17.57 19.94
N LEU A 25 -11.29 -17.22 20.87
CA LEU A 25 -12.69 -16.90 20.59
C LEU A 25 -13.02 -15.46 21.01
N GLY A 26 -13.75 -14.75 20.14
CA GLY A 26 -14.31 -13.44 20.41
C GLY A 26 -15.81 -13.52 20.71
N ILE A 27 -16.24 -12.92 21.82
CA ILE A 27 -17.65 -12.90 22.25
C ILE A 27 -18.13 -11.45 22.28
N ASN A 28 -19.15 -11.12 21.47
CA ASN A 28 -19.82 -9.84 21.57
C ASN A 28 -20.83 -9.86 22.75
N LEU A 29 -20.51 -9.18 23.85
CA LEU A 29 -21.34 -9.18 25.06
C LEU A 29 -22.73 -8.58 24.81
N THR A 30 -22.87 -7.57 23.94
CA THR A 30 -24.14 -6.94 23.58
C THR A 30 -25.18 -7.98 23.18
N HIS A 31 -24.76 -8.95 22.36
CA HIS A 31 -25.61 -10.02 21.81
C HIS A 31 -25.50 -11.35 22.57
N PHE A 32 -24.68 -11.44 23.62
CA PHE A 32 -24.50 -12.66 24.39
C PHE A 32 -25.63 -12.92 25.39
N ALA A 33 -26.37 -14.01 25.17
CA ALA A 33 -27.47 -14.42 26.04
C ALA A 33 -26.93 -15.04 27.35
N ILE A 34 -26.98 -14.28 28.43
CA ILE A 34 -26.65 -14.75 29.79
C ILE A 34 -27.86 -15.53 30.35
N PRO A 35 -27.70 -16.80 30.78
CA PRO A 35 -28.81 -17.59 31.32
C PRO A 35 -29.30 -17.03 32.67
N LYS A 36 -30.60 -16.70 32.78
CA LYS A 36 -31.20 -16.15 34.02
C LYS A 36 -31.38 -17.17 35.17
N LYS A 37 -31.22 -18.48 34.91
CA LYS A 37 -31.57 -19.56 35.84
C LYS A 37 -30.50 -20.64 36.05
N LYS A 38 -29.47 -20.69 35.20
CA LYS A 38 -28.38 -21.67 35.29
C LYS A 38 -27.08 -20.91 35.47
N VAL A 39 -26.22 -21.35 36.39
CA VAL A 39 -24.85 -20.83 36.51
C VAL A 39 -24.14 -21.04 35.18
N LEU A 40 -23.62 -19.95 34.61
CA LEU A 40 -22.82 -19.99 33.40
C LEU A 40 -21.37 -20.17 33.80
N ASN A 41 -20.73 -21.23 33.31
CA ASN A 41 -19.28 -21.40 33.40
C ASN A 41 -18.71 -21.16 32.00
N LEU A 42 -17.85 -20.15 31.83
CA LEU A 42 -17.29 -19.81 30.51
C LEU A 42 -16.22 -20.82 30.10
N SER A 43 -15.33 -21.19 31.03
CA SER A 43 -14.29 -22.19 30.82
C SER A 43 -14.85 -23.54 30.36
N GLU A 44 -15.95 -24.03 30.97
CA GLU A 44 -16.66 -25.25 30.53
C GLU A 44 -17.33 -25.06 29.15
N LYS A 45 -18.07 -23.96 28.96
CA LYS A 45 -18.82 -23.68 27.73
C LYS A 45 -17.92 -23.55 26.50
N PHE A 46 -16.71 -23.04 26.68
CA PHE A 46 -15.75 -22.78 25.61
C PHE A 46 -14.48 -23.65 25.70
N ASN A 47 -14.57 -24.77 26.45
CA ASN A 47 -13.54 -25.82 26.49
C ASN A 47 -12.12 -25.31 26.83
N GLY A 48 -12.01 -24.30 27.70
CA GLY A 48 -10.75 -23.68 28.09
C GLY A 48 -10.07 -22.79 27.03
N SER A 49 -10.81 -22.33 26.01
CA SER A 49 -10.28 -21.44 24.97
C SER A 49 -9.91 -20.05 25.52
N GLU A 50 -8.92 -19.37 24.92
CA GLU A 50 -8.63 -17.96 25.19
C GLU A 50 -9.84 -17.10 24.77
N LEU A 51 -10.38 -16.31 25.71
CA LEU A 51 -11.60 -15.52 25.50
C LEU A 51 -11.28 -14.02 25.40
N LEU A 52 -11.74 -13.42 24.30
CA LEU A 52 -11.76 -11.98 24.05
C LEU A 52 -13.20 -11.46 24.14
N ILE A 53 -13.47 -10.52 25.05
CA ILE A 53 -14.77 -9.85 25.17
C ILE A 53 -14.73 -8.47 24.51
N TYR A 54 -15.79 -8.14 23.78
CA TYR A 54 -16.02 -6.82 23.19
C TYR A 54 -17.52 -6.49 23.17
N THR A 55 -17.86 -5.23 22.90
CA THR A 55 -19.25 -4.76 22.70
C THR A 55 -19.42 -4.18 21.30
N SER A 56 -20.67 -4.07 20.85
CA SER A 56 -21.02 -3.23 19.70
C SER A 56 -20.82 -1.74 20.01
N GLU A 57 -20.52 -0.91 19.00
CA GLU A 57 -20.24 0.53 19.21
C GLU A 57 -21.42 1.31 19.84
N ASN A 58 -22.66 0.84 19.60
CA ASN A 58 -23.90 1.47 20.09
C ASN A 58 -24.48 0.78 21.34
N ASP A 59 -23.68 0.01 22.08
CA ASP A 59 -24.14 -0.60 23.33
C ASP A 59 -24.11 0.45 24.45
N GLU A 60 -25.27 0.79 25.03
CA GLU A 60 -25.38 1.76 26.13
C GLU A 60 -25.43 1.10 27.52
N ASP A 61 -25.47 -0.24 27.60
CA ASP A 61 -25.66 -0.97 28.86
C ASP A 61 -24.33 -1.21 29.61
N VAL A 62 -23.77 -0.12 30.14
CA VAL A 62 -22.57 -0.13 30.99
C VAL A 62 -22.74 -1.05 32.21
N ASN A 63 -23.94 -1.09 32.79
CA ASN A 63 -24.21 -1.88 34.00
C ASN A 63 -24.10 -3.38 33.74
N ARG A 64 -24.64 -3.88 32.62
CA ARG A 64 -24.48 -5.28 32.19
C ARG A 64 -23.03 -5.60 31.85
N TYR A 65 -22.30 -4.66 31.23
CA TYR A 65 -20.88 -4.81 30.92
C TYR A 65 -20.05 -4.95 32.21
N ASP A 66 -20.17 -4.00 33.14
CA ASP A 66 -19.47 -4.03 34.44
C ASP A 66 -19.82 -5.29 35.27
N SER A 67 -21.12 -5.61 35.38
CA SER A 67 -21.58 -6.79 36.12
C SER A 67 -21.03 -8.09 35.55
N PHE A 68 -20.95 -8.21 34.22
CA PHE A 68 -20.37 -9.37 33.55
C PHE A 68 -18.87 -9.47 33.83
N LEU A 69 -18.12 -8.38 33.67
CA LEU A 69 -16.69 -8.35 33.93
C LEU A 69 -16.36 -8.70 35.38
N ARG A 70 -17.09 -8.15 36.36
CA ARG A 70 -16.89 -8.48 37.78
C ARG A 70 -17.16 -9.95 38.12
N THR A 71 -18.03 -10.60 37.36
CA THR A 71 -18.39 -12.01 37.60
C THR A 71 -17.40 -12.98 36.94
N TYR A 72 -16.85 -12.62 35.77
CA TYR A 72 -16.10 -13.54 34.91
C TYR A 72 -14.66 -13.10 34.62
N ALA A 73 -14.13 -12.06 35.28
CA ALA A 73 -12.79 -11.51 35.02
C ALA A 73 -11.70 -12.57 34.91
N ASP A 74 -11.74 -13.60 35.75
CA ASP A 74 -10.74 -14.67 35.79
C ASP A 74 -10.74 -15.56 34.54
N ASP A 75 -11.93 -15.94 34.03
CA ASP A 75 -12.14 -16.71 32.80
C ASP A 75 -11.71 -15.95 31.52
N LEU A 76 -11.54 -14.62 31.59
CA LEU A 76 -11.27 -13.78 30.43
C LEU A 76 -9.77 -13.59 30.19
N THR A 77 -9.34 -13.69 28.93
CA THR A 77 -7.96 -13.45 28.49
C THR A 77 -7.74 -12.01 28.09
N LEU A 78 -8.71 -11.41 27.37
CA LEU A 78 -8.62 -10.04 26.88
C LEU A 78 -10.00 -9.37 26.89
N VAL A 79 -10.06 -8.10 27.26
CA VAL A 79 -11.28 -7.31 27.37
C VAL A 79 -11.08 -6.01 26.60
N ILE A 80 -11.76 -5.88 25.47
CA ILE A 80 -11.83 -4.62 24.74
C ILE A 80 -12.74 -3.68 25.53
N GLY A 81 -12.15 -2.60 26.04
CA GLY A 81 -12.78 -1.57 26.83
C GLY A 81 -13.73 -0.71 26.02
N ARG A 82 -14.88 -0.35 26.60
CA ARG A 82 -15.77 0.67 26.04
C ARG A 82 -15.13 2.07 26.17
N PRO A 83 -15.41 3.04 25.29
CA PRO A 83 -14.88 4.40 25.38
C PRO A 83 -15.28 5.18 26.65
N ASP A 84 -16.36 4.75 27.30
CA ASP A 84 -17.03 5.37 28.46
C ASP A 84 -16.79 4.61 29.79
N TYR A 85 -15.96 3.55 29.78
CA TYR A 85 -15.75 2.68 30.93
C TYR A 85 -14.27 2.56 31.32
N ASP A 86 -13.94 2.91 32.57
CA ASP A 86 -12.61 2.68 33.14
C ASP A 86 -12.48 1.24 33.68
N GLY A 87 -11.82 0.39 32.91
CA GLY A 87 -11.49 -0.99 33.28
C GLY A 87 -10.06 -1.18 33.77
N THR A 88 -9.36 -0.15 34.23
CA THR A 88 -7.96 -0.27 34.73
C THR A 88 -7.77 -1.31 35.83
N TRP A 89 -8.81 -1.62 36.60
CA TRP A 89 -8.82 -2.68 37.63
C TRP A 89 -8.64 -4.11 37.07
N LEU A 90 -8.84 -4.32 35.77
CA LEU A 90 -8.53 -5.58 35.06
C LEU A 90 -7.05 -5.67 34.62
N GLU A 91 -6.24 -4.64 34.90
CA GLU A 91 -4.81 -4.57 34.62
C GLU A 91 -4.47 -5.04 33.18
N ASN A 92 -3.68 -6.11 33.07
CA ASN A 92 -3.19 -6.68 31.83
C ASN A 92 -4.25 -7.40 30.97
N LYS A 93 -5.53 -7.44 31.40
CA LYS A 93 -6.63 -7.97 30.58
C LYS A 93 -7.36 -6.86 29.81
N TYR A 94 -7.34 -5.62 30.29
CA TYR A 94 -8.09 -4.52 29.67
C TYR A 94 -7.30 -3.83 28.55
N VAL A 95 -7.99 -3.59 27.43
CA VAL A 95 -7.46 -2.93 26.24
C VAL A 95 -8.47 -1.85 25.80
N PRO A 96 -8.24 -0.56 26.09
CA PRO A 96 -9.16 0.51 25.71
C PRO A 96 -9.31 0.64 24.19
N ILE A 97 -10.53 0.91 23.71
CA ILE A 97 -10.79 1.10 22.28
C ILE A 97 -10.57 2.55 21.82
N TRP A 98 -9.93 2.69 20.68
CA TRP A 98 -9.90 3.89 19.86
C TRP A 98 -10.70 3.64 18.57
N ASN A 99 -11.91 4.19 18.53
CA ASN A 99 -12.86 4.09 17.41
C ASN A 99 -13.06 5.42 16.66
N ASP A 100 -12.40 6.49 17.13
CA ASP A 100 -12.53 7.84 16.59
C ASP A 100 -11.29 8.26 15.80
N GLY A 101 -11.30 7.93 14.50
CA GLY A 101 -10.24 8.29 13.56
C GLY A 101 -10.22 9.76 13.12
N GLU A 102 -10.79 10.70 13.88
CA GLU A 102 -10.43 12.12 13.73
C GLU A 102 -9.33 12.54 14.72
N ASP A 103 -9.25 11.89 15.89
CA ASP A 103 -8.39 12.29 17.00
C ASP A 103 -7.21 11.32 17.22
N LEU A 104 -6.07 11.66 16.61
CA LEU A 104 -4.79 10.97 16.82
C LEU A 104 -4.10 11.34 18.14
N GLU A 105 -4.46 12.45 18.78
CA GLU A 105 -3.91 12.80 20.10
C GLU A 105 -4.48 11.86 21.15
N ARG A 106 -5.76 11.51 21.04
CA ARG A 106 -6.40 10.45 21.83
C ARG A 106 -5.75 9.09 21.62
N LEU A 107 -5.42 8.69 20.39
CA LEU A 107 -4.64 7.45 20.16
C LEU A 107 -3.31 7.50 20.92
N ASN A 108 -2.56 8.58 20.75
CA ASN A 108 -1.27 8.76 21.42
C ASN A 108 -1.38 8.76 22.96
N TRP A 109 -2.43 9.37 23.52
CA TRP A 109 -2.73 9.35 24.95
C TRP A 109 -3.10 7.95 25.46
N ILE A 110 -3.91 7.20 24.71
CA ILE A 110 -4.26 5.81 25.05
C ILE A 110 -2.99 4.95 25.07
N CYS A 111 -2.17 5.03 24.02
CA CYS A 111 -0.88 4.35 23.94
C CYS A 111 0.02 4.67 25.14
N GLN A 112 0.18 5.96 25.46
CA GLN A 112 1.01 6.42 26.58
C GLN A 112 0.48 5.97 27.95
N LYS A 113 -0.83 6.06 28.19
CA LYS A 113 -1.43 5.79 29.52
C LYS A 113 -1.59 4.31 29.81
N HIS A 114 -2.01 3.52 28.81
CA HIS A 114 -2.38 2.13 29.01
C HIS A 114 -1.36 1.13 28.45
N GLY A 115 -0.43 1.56 27.59
CA GLY A 115 0.51 0.68 26.89
C GLY A 115 -0.17 -0.33 25.94
N ARG A 116 -1.49 -0.24 25.74
CA ARG A 116 -2.30 -1.14 24.93
C ARG A 116 -3.46 -0.37 24.29
N VAL A 117 -3.83 -0.71 23.06
CA VAL A 117 -4.98 -0.09 22.37
C VAL A 117 -5.69 -1.07 21.45
N ALA A 118 -7.02 -1.02 21.43
CA ALA A 118 -7.85 -1.69 20.44
C ALA A 118 -8.29 -0.69 19.38
N ILE A 119 -8.20 -1.02 18.08
CA ILE A 119 -8.46 -0.08 16.99
C ILE A 119 -9.52 -0.66 16.05
N SER A 120 -10.57 0.10 15.72
CA SER A 120 -11.63 -0.36 14.79
C SER A 120 -11.35 0.00 13.33
N ASP A 121 -11.94 -0.76 12.39
CA ASP A 121 -11.93 -0.48 10.94
C ASP A 121 -12.29 0.99 10.60
N LYS A 122 -13.15 1.63 11.40
CA LYS A 122 -13.57 3.03 11.24
C LYS A 122 -12.44 4.03 11.52
N ALA A 123 -11.59 3.74 12.51
CA ALA A 123 -10.42 4.55 12.82
C ALA A 123 -9.26 4.30 11.83
N LEU A 124 -9.07 3.05 11.42
CA LEU A 124 -8.07 2.66 10.41
C LEU A 124 -8.30 3.31 9.05
N ALA A 125 -9.55 3.49 8.63
CA ALA A 125 -9.88 4.04 7.31
C ALA A 125 -9.51 5.52 7.12
N LYS A 126 -9.25 6.28 8.20
CA LYS A 126 -9.02 7.74 8.15
C LYS A 126 -7.55 8.16 8.18
N HIS A 127 -6.64 7.25 8.53
CA HIS A 127 -5.22 7.57 8.72
C HIS A 127 -4.29 6.53 8.11
N PRO A 128 -3.13 6.95 7.56
CA PRO A 128 -2.15 6.03 6.99
C PRO A 128 -1.56 5.12 8.07
N HIS A 129 -1.49 3.82 7.80
CA HIS A 129 -1.00 2.78 8.73
C HIS A 129 0.36 3.12 9.33
N ASN A 130 1.29 3.68 8.54
CA ASN A 130 2.62 4.10 8.99
C ASN A 130 2.57 5.07 10.19
N ARG A 131 1.57 5.97 10.23
CA ARG A 131 1.43 6.93 11.35
C ARG A 131 0.94 6.23 12.62
N ILE A 132 0.01 5.29 12.48
CA ILE A 132 -0.47 4.45 13.60
C ILE A 132 0.68 3.60 14.15
N ASN A 133 1.42 2.91 13.28
CA ASN A 133 2.62 2.15 13.64
C ASN A 133 3.65 3.04 14.37
N SER A 134 3.94 4.25 13.88
CA SER A 134 4.91 5.15 14.52
C SER A 134 4.51 5.55 15.95
N ILE A 135 3.21 5.74 16.23
CA ILE A 135 2.70 6.05 17.58
C ILE A 135 2.80 4.82 18.48
N ALA A 136 2.46 3.63 17.97
CA ALA A 136 2.55 2.39 18.73
C ALA A 136 4.00 2.03 19.09
N THR A 137 4.93 2.12 18.13
CA THR A 137 6.37 1.88 18.34
C THR A 137 6.96 2.86 19.36
N ARG A 138 6.57 4.14 19.31
CA ARG A 138 7.06 5.17 20.27
C ARG A 138 6.81 4.80 21.74
N TRP A 139 5.69 4.13 22.01
CA TRP A 139 5.27 3.77 23.38
C TRP A 139 5.35 2.26 23.65
N ASN A 140 5.92 1.46 22.73
CA ASN A 140 5.93 0.00 22.78
C ASN A 140 4.52 -0.60 23.07
N THR A 141 3.51 -0.09 22.38
CA THR A 141 2.09 -0.37 22.65
C THR A 141 1.62 -1.71 22.06
N VAL A 142 0.95 -2.52 22.87
CA VAL A 142 0.26 -3.73 22.41
C VAL A 142 -0.99 -3.36 21.60
N MET A 143 -1.02 -3.71 20.32
CA MET A 143 -2.10 -3.34 19.40
C MET A 143 -3.08 -4.50 19.13
N VAL A 144 -4.37 -4.24 19.31
CA VAL A 144 -5.47 -5.18 19.02
C VAL A 144 -6.36 -4.64 17.89
N GLY A 145 -6.38 -5.29 16.73
CA GLY A 145 -7.20 -4.87 15.59
C GLY A 145 -8.62 -5.41 15.69
N ILE A 146 -9.64 -4.58 15.54
CA ILE A 146 -11.02 -5.01 15.23
C ILE A 146 -11.24 -4.77 13.75
N THR A 147 -10.70 -5.69 12.94
CA THR A 147 -10.70 -5.61 11.49
C THR A 147 -10.87 -6.99 10.88
N SER A 148 -11.35 -7.02 9.64
CA SER A 148 -11.43 -8.25 8.85
C SER A 148 -11.04 -8.03 7.38
N LYS A 149 -10.22 -7.00 7.14
CA LYS A 149 -9.62 -6.66 5.85
C LYS A 149 -8.14 -7.06 5.88
N PRO A 150 -7.67 -7.99 5.02
CA PRO A 150 -6.26 -8.41 5.00
C PRO A 150 -5.28 -7.25 4.88
N GLU A 151 -5.60 -6.22 4.08
CA GLU A 151 -4.79 -5.01 3.94
C GLU A 151 -4.52 -4.29 5.27
N HIS A 152 -5.49 -4.21 6.19
CA HIS A 152 -5.26 -3.59 7.49
C HIS A 152 -4.53 -4.54 8.46
N ILE A 153 -4.64 -5.85 8.25
CA ILE A 153 -3.99 -6.88 9.08
C ILE A 153 -2.49 -7.00 8.72
N GLU A 154 -2.13 -6.84 7.45
CA GLU A 154 -0.75 -6.97 6.95
C GLU A 154 0.09 -5.70 7.14
N ASN A 155 -0.52 -4.51 7.11
CA ASN A 155 0.21 -3.23 7.14
C ASN A 155 0.34 -2.58 8.54
N VAL A 156 -0.27 -3.15 9.58
CA VAL A 156 -0.20 -2.65 10.96
C VAL A 156 0.38 -3.73 11.88
N GLY A 157 1.28 -3.34 12.78
CA GLY A 157 2.03 -4.26 13.65
C GLY A 157 1.19 -4.83 14.80
N TRP A 158 0.17 -5.64 14.51
CA TRP A 158 -0.76 -6.16 15.51
C TRP A 158 -0.17 -7.29 16.38
N ASP A 159 -0.43 -7.21 17.68
CA ASP A 159 -0.29 -8.34 18.60
C ASP A 159 -1.47 -9.31 18.48
N SER A 160 -2.66 -8.79 18.25
CA SER A 160 -3.88 -9.60 18.08
C SER A 160 -4.90 -8.94 17.15
N VAL A 161 -5.75 -9.73 16.50
CA VAL A 161 -6.84 -9.24 15.64
C VAL A 161 -8.13 -10.03 15.87
N LEU A 162 -9.22 -9.33 16.16
CA LEU A 162 -10.58 -9.87 16.23
C LEU A 162 -11.21 -9.88 14.82
N VAL A 163 -11.41 -11.07 14.26
CA VAL A 163 -11.99 -11.27 12.93
C VAL A 163 -13.45 -11.75 13.04
N ASN A 164 -14.37 -10.96 12.48
CA ASN A 164 -15.82 -11.26 12.46
C ASN A 164 -16.32 -11.71 11.07
N SER A 165 -15.56 -11.43 10.00
CA SER A 165 -16.02 -11.65 8.61
C SER A 165 -16.23 -13.11 8.25
N TRP A 166 -15.62 -14.08 8.94
CA TRP A 166 -15.86 -15.51 8.67
C TRP A 166 -17.35 -15.85 8.80
N THR A 167 -18.09 -15.15 9.67
CA THR A 167 -19.55 -15.30 9.81
C THR A 167 -20.33 -14.83 8.58
N SER A 168 -19.76 -13.97 7.72
CA SER A 168 -20.39 -13.55 6.45
C SER A 168 -20.51 -14.69 5.45
N ALA A 169 -19.63 -15.70 5.51
CA ALA A 169 -19.75 -16.91 4.69
C ALA A 169 -21.07 -17.65 5.00
N ILE A 170 -21.45 -17.71 6.28
CA ILE A 170 -22.70 -18.33 6.74
C ILE A 170 -23.91 -17.40 6.56
N ARG A 171 -23.79 -16.10 6.88
CA ARG A 171 -24.93 -15.16 6.87
C ARG A 171 -25.35 -14.71 5.48
N TYR A 172 -24.39 -14.56 4.58
CA TYR A 172 -24.59 -13.93 3.27
C TYR A 172 -24.19 -14.85 2.11
N GLY A 173 -23.64 -16.04 2.37
CA GLY A 173 -23.16 -16.94 1.32
C GLY A 173 -21.87 -16.47 0.63
N GLU A 174 -21.08 -15.61 1.30
CA GLU A 174 -19.73 -15.29 0.81
C GLU A 174 -18.88 -16.57 0.71
N THR A 175 -17.97 -16.62 -0.27
CA THR A 175 -16.94 -17.67 -0.32
C THR A 175 -15.62 -17.07 0.12
N GLN A 176 -15.06 -17.59 1.21
CA GLN A 176 -13.77 -17.15 1.75
C GLN A 176 -12.82 -18.35 1.68
N VAL A 177 -11.74 -18.22 0.90
CA VAL A 177 -10.83 -19.33 0.60
C VAL A 177 -9.39 -18.89 0.65
N TRP A 178 -8.55 -19.70 1.29
CA TRP A 178 -7.11 -19.51 1.33
C TRP A 178 -6.45 -20.19 0.13
N THR A 179 -5.77 -19.42 -0.72
CA THR A 179 -5.11 -19.92 -1.93
C THR A 179 -3.69 -20.44 -1.69
N GLY A 180 -3.23 -20.51 -0.44
CA GLY A 180 -1.83 -20.82 -0.10
C GLY A 180 -0.91 -19.60 -0.05
N HIS A 181 -1.31 -18.50 -0.72
CA HIS A 181 -0.58 -17.25 -0.76
C HIS A 181 -1.42 -16.04 -0.33
N SER A 182 -2.72 -16.06 -0.61
CA SER A 182 -3.63 -14.95 -0.31
C SER A 182 -4.99 -15.45 0.19
N LEU A 183 -5.59 -14.73 1.13
CA LEU A 183 -6.95 -14.99 1.56
C LEU A 183 -7.91 -14.24 0.62
N ARG A 184 -8.63 -14.98 -0.23
CA ARG A 184 -9.59 -14.42 -1.18
C ARG A 184 -11.00 -14.49 -0.61
N ARG A 185 -11.75 -13.40 -0.75
CA ARG A 185 -13.15 -13.27 -0.35
C ARG A 185 -13.98 -12.88 -1.56
N TYR A 186 -15.01 -13.66 -1.85
CA TYR A 186 -15.91 -13.47 -2.99
C TYR A 186 -17.33 -13.21 -2.50
N PRO A 187 -18.04 -12.21 -3.06
CA PRO A 187 -19.43 -11.94 -2.73
C PRO A 187 -20.33 -13.09 -3.20
N ALA A 188 -21.52 -13.20 -2.60
CA ALA A 188 -22.49 -14.27 -2.86
C ALA A 188 -22.81 -14.47 -4.35
N GLN A 189 -22.85 -13.39 -5.12
CA GLN A 189 -23.10 -13.38 -6.57
C GLN A 189 -22.05 -14.17 -7.38
N GLN A 190 -20.83 -14.27 -6.88
CA GLN A 190 -19.71 -14.94 -7.54
C GLN A 190 -19.40 -16.32 -6.92
N LYS A 191 -20.20 -16.79 -5.96
CA LYS A 191 -19.86 -17.98 -5.16
C LYS A 191 -19.66 -19.25 -6.00
N GLU A 192 -20.48 -19.49 -7.01
CA GLU A 192 -20.33 -20.68 -7.86
C GLU A 192 -19.05 -20.68 -8.69
N SER A 193 -18.71 -19.55 -9.32
CA SER A 193 -17.49 -19.44 -10.13
C SER A 193 -16.25 -19.50 -9.26
N ALA A 194 -16.27 -18.84 -8.09
CA ALA A 194 -15.19 -18.89 -7.12
C ALA A 194 -14.97 -20.30 -6.56
N ARG A 195 -16.03 -21.01 -6.16
CA ARG A 195 -15.94 -22.38 -5.63
C ARG A 195 -15.39 -23.34 -6.69
N LYS A 196 -15.90 -23.28 -7.94
CA LYS A 196 -15.39 -24.05 -9.08
C LYS A 196 -13.89 -23.80 -9.33
N ARG A 197 -13.47 -22.52 -9.34
CA ARG A 197 -12.06 -22.11 -9.50
C ARG A 197 -11.16 -22.63 -8.39
N HIS A 198 -11.62 -22.54 -7.14
CA HIS A 198 -10.85 -22.90 -5.95
C HIS A 198 -11.11 -24.33 -5.46
N ARG A 199 -11.55 -25.25 -6.33
CA ARG A 199 -11.78 -26.65 -5.98
C ARG A 199 -10.58 -27.28 -5.27
N ASN A 200 -9.39 -27.17 -5.86
CA ASN A 200 -8.16 -27.73 -5.32
C ASN A 200 -7.78 -27.10 -3.97
N ASP A 201 -8.10 -25.82 -3.75
CA ASP A 201 -7.86 -25.14 -2.48
C ASP A 201 -8.82 -25.63 -1.38
N ILE A 202 -10.10 -25.81 -1.72
CA ILE A 202 -11.14 -26.33 -0.82
C ILE A 202 -10.80 -27.76 -0.38
N GLU A 203 -10.43 -28.62 -1.33
CA GLU A 203 -10.01 -30.00 -1.08
C GLU A 203 -8.70 -30.04 -0.26
N ARG A 204 -7.71 -29.18 -0.55
CA ARG A 204 -6.47 -29.03 0.24
C ARG A 204 -6.73 -28.58 1.68
N LEU A 205 -7.72 -27.72 1.91
CA LEU A 205 -8.16 -27.32 3.26
C LEU A 205 -8.95 -28.44 3.98
N GLY A 206 -9.12 -29.61 3.34
CA GLY A 206 -9.79 -30.78 3.90
C GLY A 206 -11.30 -30.60 4.07
N VAL A 207 -11.93 -29.78 3.22
CA VAL A 207 -13.38 -29.52 3.22
C VAL A 207 -13.98 -30.14 1.97
N SER A 208 -15.16 -30.74 2.07
CA SER A 208 -15.82 -31.34 0.89
C SER A 208 -16.23 -30.26 -0.11
N TYR A 209 -15.65 -30.31 -1.29
CA TYR A 209 -16.01 -29.44 -2.42
C TYR A 209 -17.50 -29.54 -2.77
N GLU A 210 -18.07 -30.76 -2.73
CA GLU A 210 -19.48 -30.99 -3.05
C GLU A 210 -20.42 -30.32 -2.05
N GLN A 211 -20.13 -30.42 -0.75
CA GLN A 211 -20.90 -29.76 0.30
C GLN A 211 -20.78 -28.23 0.24
N VAL A 212 -19.58 -27.71 -0.08
CA VAL A 212 -19.38 -26.27 -0.33
C VAL A 212 -20.14 -25.82 -1.58
N MET A 213 -20.21 -26.61 -2.64
CA MET A 213 -21.02 -26.31 -3.83
C MET A 213 -22.52 -26.34 -3.54
N ALA A 214 -22.98 -27.26 -2.70
CA ALA A 214 -24.36 -27.34 -2.21
C ALA A 214 -24.76 -26.20 -1.24
N ASP A 215 -23.83 -25.32 -0.88
CA ASP A 215 -24.01 -24.20 0.05
C ASP A 215 -24.33 -24.64 1.49
N GLU A 216 -23.87 -25.83 1.88
CA GLU A 216 -24.04 -26.38 3.23
C GLU A 216 -23.36 -25.48 4.27
N VAL A 217 -24.15 -25.03 5.26
CA VAL A 217 -23.72 -24.04 6.26
C VAL A 217 -22.45 -24.48 6.99
N ASP A 218 -22.37 -25.75 7.37
CA ASP A 218 -21.23 -26.29 8.11
C ASP A 218 -19.95 -26.35 7.26
N ALA A 219 -20.07 -26.76 6.00
CA ALA A 219 -18.94 -26.82 5.07
C ALA A 219 -18.44 -25.43 4.68
N VAL A 220 -19.34 -24.50 4.36
CA VAL A 220 -19.00 -23.11 3.99
C VAL A 220 -18.37 -22.36 5.18
N GLY A 221 -18.90 -22.54 6.40
CA GLY A 221 -18.32 -21.96 7.60
C GLY A 221 -16.97 -22.59 7.98
N THR A 222 -16.85 -23.92 7.87
CA THR A 222 -15.57 -24.63 8.10
C THR A 222 -14.49 -24.19 7.12
N LEU A 223 -14.83 -24.00 5.84
CA LEU A 223 -13.92 -23.47 4.82
C LEU A 223 -13.41 -22.07 5.20
N ALA A 224 -14.30 -21.18 5.63
CA ALA A 224 -13.90 -19.84 6.08
C ALA A 224 -12.98 -19.90 7.31
N ILE A 225 -13.34 -20.69 8.33
CA ILE A 225 -12.52 -20.82 9.55
C ILE A 225 -11.13 -21.38 9.22
N ARG A 226 -11.03 -22.47 8.45
CA ARG A 226 -9.73 -23.07 8.06
C ARG A 226 -8.90 -22.14 7.17
N SER A 227 -9.54 -21.35 6.33
CA SER A 227 -8.86 -20.34 5.51
C SER A 227 -8.23 -19.24 6.37
N TRP A 228 -8.94 -18.74 7.39
CA TRP A 228 -8.40 -17.77 8.35
C TRP A 228 -7.30 -18.35 9.25
N LYS A 229 -7.38 -19.64 9.65
CA LYS A 229 -6.28 -20.32 10.37
C LYS A 229 -5.03 -20.45 9.49
N SER A 230 -5.20 -20.89 8.24
CA SER A 230 -4.08 -21.04 7.29
C SER A 230 -3.42 -19.68 6.94
N TYR A 231 -4.22 -18.61 6.93
CA TYR A 231 -3.73 -17.23 6.78
C TYR A 231 -2.88 -16.80 7.98
N GLU A 232 -3.33 -17.06 9.21
CA GLU A 232 -2.53 -16.82 10.42
C GLU A 232 -1.20 -17.59 10.39
N GLU A 233 -1.25 -18.89 10.09
CA GLU A 233 -0.08 -19.76 10.01
C GLU A 233 0.92 -19.28 8.93
N ARG A 234 0.44 -18.79 7.78
CA ARG A 234 1.35 -18.30 6.72
C ARG A 234 1.94 -16.93 7.01
N VAL A 235 1.15 -15.97 7.47
CA VAL A 235 1.61 -14.58 7.64
C VAL A 235 2.45 -14.43 8.92
N PHE A 236 2.22 -15.28 9.94
CA PHE A 236 2.87 -15.12 11.26
C PHE A 236 3.52 -16.39 11.82
N GLY A 237 3.21 -17.59 11.32
CA GLY A 237 3.88 -18.84 11.71
C GLY A 237 5.28 -19.04 11.11
N GLY A 238 5.87 -17.97 10.57
CA GLY A 238 7.16 -17.96 9.87
C GLY A 238 8.35 -17.41 10.64
N TYR A 239 8.20 -17.06 11.93
CA TYR A 239 9.33 -16.80 12.83
C TYR A 239 8.92 -16.88 14.31
N ASP A 240 9.05 -18.07 14.91
CA ASP A 240 9.08 -18.22 16.37
C ASP A 240 10.49 -18.69 16.77
N PRO A 241 11.34 -17.81 17.33
CA PRO A 241 12.69 -18.19 17.76
C PRO A 241 12.71 -19.11 19.00
N SER A 242 11.55 -19.47 19.56
CA SER A 242 11.42 -20.39 20.70
C SER A 242 10.98 -21.82 20.33
N THR A 243 10.51 -22.06 19.10
CA THR A 243 10.20 -23.41 18.61
C THR A 243 11.23 -23.90 17.61
N THR A 244 12.34 -24.44 18.13
CA THR A 244 13.27 -25.24 17.32
C THR A 244 12.52 -26.42 16.70
N PRO A 245 12.44 -26.54 15.37
CA PRO A 245 11.86 -27.73 14.76
C PRO A 245 12.76 -28.92 15.09
N GLN A 246 12.21 -29.95 15.73
CA GLN A 246 12.88 -31.25 15.78
C GLN A 246 12.81 -31.89 14.38
N SER A 247 13.73 -31.51 13.50
CA SER A 247 14.06 -32.34 12.35
C SER A 247 14.73 -33.61 12.87
N GLY A 248 14.19 -34.77 12.46
CA GLY A 248 14.81 -36.07 12.77
C GLY A 248 16.22 -36.17 12.20
N SER A 249 16.94 -37.20 12.66
CA SER A 249 18.23 -37.64 12.14
C SER A 249 18.19 -37.81 10.60
N ASP A 250 19.27 -37.62 9.87
CA ASP A 250 20.42 -38.53 9.87
C ASP A 250 21.77 -37.88 9.48
N ASP A 251 22.84 -38.52 9.97
CA ASP A 251 24.24 -38.57 9.53
C ASP A 251 25.22 -37.37 9.61
N GLU A 252 26.38 -37.70 10.20
CA GLU A 252 27.69 -37.04 10.26
C GLU A 252 28.27 -36.86 8.83
N VAL A 253 29.19 -35.97 8.44
CA VAL A 253 30.37 -35.27 9.03
C VAL A 253 30.68 -34.02 8.13
N GLU A 254 31.60 -33.06 8.35
CA GLU A 254 32.70 -32.82 9.30
C GLU A 254 32.97 -31.30 9.48
N ASN A 255 33.54 -30.92 10.63
CA ASN A 255 34.37 -29.74 10.98
C ASN A 255 34.39 -28.46 10.11
N GLY A 256 34.01 -27.34 10.75
CA GLY A 256 34.33 -25.97 10.33
C GLY A 256 34.06 -24.97 11.46
N ASP A 257 35.02 -24.80 12.38
CA ASP A 257 34.87 -23.97 13.59
C ASP A 257 34.52 -22.50 13.30
N ILE A 258 33.43 -22.02 13.90
CA ILE A 258 33.26 -20.59 14.22
C ILE A 258 32.83 -20.47 15.69
N ILE A 259 33.75 -20.00 16.53
CA ILE A 259 33.53 -19.76 17.95
C ILE A 259 32.66 -18.51 18.13
N ILE A 260 31.42 -18.67 18.59
CA ILE A 260 30.57 -17.57 19.05
C ILE A 260 30.51 -17.63 20.58
N ALA A 261 31.00 -16.60 21.25
CA ALA A 261 30.98 -16.50 22.71
C ALA A 261 29.53 -16.33 23.23
N PRO A 262 29.13 -17.03 24.31
CA PRO A 262 27.76 -16.95 24.83
C PRO A 262 27.50 -15.63 25.55
N HIS A 263 26.52 -14.86 25.08
CA HIS A 263 25.98 -13.73 25.85
C HIS A 263 25.22 -14.27 27.07
N GLN A 264 25.66 -13.86 28.27
CA GLN A 264 25.04 -14.27 29.53
C GLN A 264 23.64 -13.66 29.69
N THR A 265 22.64 -14.52 29.88
CA THR A 265 21.29 -14.12 30.25
C THR A 265 21.29 -13.53 31.66
N ARG A 266 20.85 -12.28 31.83
CA ARG A 266 20.55 -11.70 33.15
C ARG A 266 19.04 -11.70 33.39
N THR A 267 18.60 -12.49 34.35
CA THR A 267 17.25 -12.44 34.93
C THR A 267 17.02 -11.12 35.67
N PRO A 268 15.78 -10.61 35.73
CA PRO A 268 15.46 -9.34 36.36
C PRO A 268 15.46 -9.43 37.90
N GLN A 269 15.85 -8.35 38.56
CA GLN A 269 15.56 -8.11 39.98
C GLN A 269 14.75 -6.81 40.14
N ASN A 270 14.06 -6.72 41.27
CA ASN A 270 12.94 -5.81 41.51
C ASN A 270 13.25 -4.31 41.40
N VAL A 271 12.18 -3.58 41.10
CA VAL A 271 12.08 -2.12 41.09
C VAL A 271 12.34 -1.52 42.48
N GLU A 272 13.16 -0.48 42.55
CA GLU A 272 12.97 0.61 43.51
C GLU A 272 12.82 1.94 42.77
N ASN A 273 11.72 2.63 43.03
CA ASN A 273 11.31 3.82 42.31
C ASN A 273 11.66 5.07 43.15
N VAL A 274 12.89 5.57 43.03
CA VAL A 274 13.34 6.80 43.70
C VAL A 274 13.44 7.92 42.67
N GLY A 275 12.34 8.64 42.48
CA GLY A 275 12.29 9.78 41.57
C GLY A 275 12.97 11.01 42.15
N THR A 276 14.07 11.45 41.54
CA THR A 276 14.53 12.84 41.60
C THR A 276 14.09 13.57 40.33
N GLY A 277 13.32 14.66 40.47
CA GLY A 277 12.78 15.39 39.32
C GLY A 277 13.86 15.85 38.36
N ILE A 278 13.73 15.49 37.09
CA ILE A 278 14.68 15.90 36.04
C ILE A 278 14.49 17.39 35.79
N VAL A 279 15.42 18.19 36.30
CA VAL A 279 15.60 19.58 35.86
C VAL A 279 16.08 19.52 34.41
N ILE A 280 15.22 19.93 33.48
CA ILE A 280 15.59 20.04 32.06
C ILE A 280 16.42 21.32 31.90
N PRO A 281 17.73 21.24 31.61
CA PRO A 281 18.50 22.44 31.29
C PRO A 281 18.00 23.04 29.96
N PRO A 282 18.02 24.38 29.80
CA PRO A 282 17.70 24.99 28.52
C PRO A 282 18.67 24.49 27.43
N PRO A 283 18.19 24.28 26.20
CA PRO A 283 18.99 23.62 25.16
C PRO A 283 20.26 24.40 24.83
N GLU A 284 21.39 23.71 24.90
CA GLU A 284 22.70 24.27 24.61
C GLU A 284 22.78 24.68 23.13
N LYS A 285 23.30 25.90 22.87
CA LYS A 285 23.42 26.41 21.50
C LYS A 285 24.54 25.66 20.77
N ARG A 286 24.16 24.80 19.81
CA ARG A 286 25.13 24.10 18.94
C ARG A 286 26.15 25.06 18.33
N HIS A 287 27.39 24.59 18.31
CA HIS A 287 28.52 25.27 17.71
C HIS A 287 28.29 25.48 16.21
N GLU A 288 28.84 26.54 15.62
CA GLU A 288 28.50 26.95 14.26
C GLU A 288 28.95 25.91 13.21
N SER A 289 30.00 25.14 13.50
CA SER A 289 30.47 24.00 12.71
C SER A 289 29.55 22.77 12.71
N GLU A 290 28.56 22.69 13.59
CA GLU A 290 27.56 21.62 13.64
C GLU A 290 26.27 21.97 12.88
N ARG A 291 26.20 23.18 12.31
CA ARG A 291 25.05 23.66 11.54
C ARG A 291 25.19 23.22 10.09
N ILE A 292 24.63 22.05 9.79
CA ILE A 292 24.46 21.60 8.41
C ILE A 292 23.50 22.55 7.71
N LEU A 293 23.92 23.11 6.56
CA LEU A 293 23.04 23.89 5.69
C LEU A 293 21.91 22.97 5.20
N LEU A 294 20.66 23.41 5.38
CA LEU A 294 19.53 22.80 4.67
C LEU A 294 19.81 22.85 3.16
N PRO A 295 19.37 21.86 2.36
CA PRO A 295 19.64 21.83 0.93
C PRO A 295 18.96 23.01 0.22
N VAL A 296 19.70 24.10 0.06
CA VAL A 296 19.34 25.25 -0.77
C VAL A 296 19.74 24.96 -2.23
N MET A 297 18.94 25.47 -3.16
CA MET A 297 19.23 25.44 -4.60
C MET A 297 20.65 25.94 -4.90
N GLY A 298 21.51 25.04 -5.38
CA GLY A 298 22.88 25.38 -5.78
C GLY A 298 22.92 25.84 -7.24
N VAL A 299 23.68 26.89 -7.52
CA VAL A 299 23.99 27.32 -8.90
C VAL A 299 25.30 26.67 -9.31
N GLU A 300 25.29 25.91 -10.41
CA GLU A 300 26.47 25.25 -10.98
C GLU A 300 26.66 25.77 -12.42
N THR A 301 27.86 26.22 -12.75
CA THR A 301 28.18 26.76 -14.08
C THR A 301 28.61 25.62 -14.99
N ILE A 302 27.78 25.27 -15.98
CA ILE A 302 28.12 24.27 -16.98
C ILE A 302 28.80 24.96 -18.15
N THR A 303 29.92 24.41 -18.60
CA THR A 303 30.65 24.88 -19.78
C THR A 303 30.29 23.95 -20.94
N THR A 304 29.50 24.42 -21.89
CA THR A 304 29.04 23.61 -23.03
C THR A 304 30.05 23.75 -24.16
N MET A 305 30.68 22.65 -24.59
CA MET A 305 31.53 22.68 -25.78
C MET A 305 30.65 22.62 -27.03
N GLY A 306 30.73 23.63 -27.88
CA GLY A 306 29.97 23.70 -29.14
C GLY A 306 30.36 22.57 -30.09
N SER A 307 29.38 22.06 -30.84
CA SER A 307 29.63 21.11 -31.93
C SER A 307 30.38 21.79 -33.07
N GLN A 308 31.46 21.17 -33.56
CA GLN A 308 32.15 21.64 -34.76
C GLN A 308 31.25 21.50 -35.99
N THR A 309 30.84 22.62 -36.58
CA THR A 309 30.29 22.67 -37.92
C THR A 309 31.41 22.96 -38.92
N ILE A 310 31.47 22.17 -39.99
CA ILE A 310 32.43 22.34 -41.08
C ILE A 310 31.72 23.08 -42.20
N ASP A 311 32.16 24.30 -42.51
CA ASP A 311 31.67 25.03 -43.68
C ASP A 311 32.18 24.39 -44.98
N SER A 312 31.49 24.64 -46.08
CA SER A 312 31.74 24.04 -47.40
C SER A 312 33.11 24.34 -48.02
N ASN A 313 33.93 25.19 -47.38
CA ASN A 313 35.33 25.47 -47.76
C ASN A 313 36.38 24.81 -46.83
N GLY A 314 35.98 24.00 -45.85
CA GLY A 314 36.88 23.13 -45.09
C GLY A 314 37.68 23.79 -43.95
N GLU A 315 37.37 25.02 -43.56
CA GLU A 315 37.91 25.63 -42.33
C GLU A 315 36.98 25.35 -41.14
N SER A 316 37.56 24.89 -40.02
CA SER A 316 36.83 24.61 -38.78
C SER A 316 36.74 25.86 -37.92
N ILE A 317 35.52 26.37 -37.68
CA ILE A 317 35.30 27.49 -36.77
C ILE A 317 35.21 26.94 -35.34
N GLU A 318 36.18 27.27 -34.48
CA GLU A 318 36.11 26.98 -33.04
C GLU A 318 35.08 27.92 -32.37
N ILE A 319 33.86 27.42 -32.16
CA ILE A 319 32.85 28.13 -31.37
C ILE A 319 33.28 28.11 -29.90
N ALA A 320 33.55 29.29 -29.35
CA ALA A 320 33.96 29.45 -27.95
C ALA A 320 32.90 28.86 -26.99
N PRO A 321 33.31 28.20 -25.88
CA PRO A 321 32.39 27.49 -25.02
C PRO A 321 31.46 28.44 -24.26
N GLU A 322 30.15 28.22 -24.38
CA GLU A 322 29.13 29.01 -23.68
C GLU A 322 28.96 28.49 -22.24
N GLN A 323 29.14 29.38 -21.27
CA GLN A 323 28.95 29.10 -19.85
C GLN A 323 27.53 29.47 -19.41
N THR A 324 26.70 28.46 -19.14
CA THR A 324 25.34 28.66 -18.61
C THR A 324 25.29 28.31 -17.13
N ASN A 325 24.85 29.27 -16.31
CA ASN A 325 24.57 29.06 -14.89
C ASN A 325 23.22 28.34 -14.74
N VAL A 326 23.22 27.11 -14.22
CA VAL A 326 21.99 26.35 -13.99
C VAL A 326 21.74 26.13 -12.50
N ILE A 327 20.46 26.11 -12.13
CA ILE A 327 20.03 25.80 -10.77
C ILE A 327 19.85 24.28 -10.64
N ARG A 328 20.59 23.66 -9.71
CA ARG A 328 20.58 22.21 -9.49
C ARG A 328 19.86 21.83 -8.21
N TYR A 329 18.97 20.84 -8.31
CA TYR A 329 18.39 20.15 -7.15
C TYR A 329 19.32 19.02 -6.70
N SER A 330 20.23 19.31 -5.78
CA SER A 330 21.09 18.31 -5.13
C SER A 330 20.35 17.62 -3.98
N GLY A 331 19.20 17.01 -4.27
CA GLY A 331 18.49 16.16 -3.31
C GLY A 331 19.13 14.79 -3.21
N ALA A 332 20.00 14.57 -2.20
CA ALA A 332 20.17 13.23 -1.67
C ALA A 332 18.79 12.75 -1.20
N LEU A 333 18.26 11.69 -1.82
CA LEU A 333 16.95 11.17 -1.48
C LEU A 333 17.00 10.67 -0.03
N LEU A 334 16.30 11.36 0.88
CA LEU A 334 16.14 11.05 2.32
C LEU A 334 15.37 9.72 2.58
N ARG A 335 15.53 8.73 1.70
CA ARG A 335 14.92 7.41 1.76
C ARG A 335 15.79 6.52 2.63
N GLN A 336 15.43 6.38 3.89
CA GLN A 336 16.01 5.38 4.78
C GLN A 336 15.39 4.00 4.49
N CYS A 337 16.20 2.94 4.56
CA CYS A 337 15.77 1.56 4.32
C CYS A 337 14.62 1.16 5.23
N ASP A 338 14.69 1.50 6.52
CA ASP A 338 13.67 1.19 7.56
C ASP A 338 12.27 1.71 7.20
N ASN A 339 12.20 2.83 6.48
CA ASN A 339 10.96 3.49 6.09
C ASN A 339 10.57 3.20 4.62
N CYS A 340 11.28 2.29 3.95
CA CYS A 340 11.01 1.96 2.55
C CYS A 340 9.81 1.00 2.44
N TYR A 341 8.85 1.33 1.58
CA TYR A 341 7.74 0.42 1.22
C TYR A 341 8.21 -0.98 0.78
N LEU A 342 9.40 -1.07 0.19
CA LEU A 342 9.99 -2.32 -0.28
C LEU A 342 10.89 -3.01 0.76
N ALA A 343 11.00 -2.53 2.00
CA ALA A 343 11.97 -3.01 3.00
C ALA A 343 12.00 -4.55 3.13
N SER A 344 10.85 -5.20 3.25
CA SER A 344 10.69 -6.65 3.39
C SER A 344 11.02 -7.46 2.12
N LYS A 345 11.24 -6.81 0.98
CA LYS A 345 11.48 -7.44 -0.34
C LYS A 345 12.70 -6.85 -1.07
N CYS A 346 13.41 -5.91 -0.45
CA CYS A 346 14.50 -5.17 -1.07
C CYS A 346 15.80 -5.99 -0.97
N PRO A 347 16.46 -6.37 -2.09
CA PRO A 347 17.66 -7.18 -2.06
C PRO A 347 18.90 -6.47 -1.50
N ALA A 348 18.80 -5.15 -1.26
CA ALA A 348 19.86 -4.31 -0.69
C ALA A 348 19.45 -3.65 0.64
N PHE A 349 18.43 -4.19 1.33
CA PHE A 349 18.00 -3.67 2.64
C PHE A 349 19.11 -3.81 3.70
N LYS A 350 19.33 -2.74 4.48
CA LYS A 350 20.14 -2.74 5.70
C LYS A 350 19.52 -1.79 6.72
N GLU A 351 19.36 -2.27 7.94
CA GLU A 351 18.78 -1.50 9.06
C GLU A 351 19.55 -0.19 9.30
N HIS A 352 18.82 0.89 9.57
CA HIS A 352 19.33 2.22 9.90
C HIS A 352 20.25 2.87 8.84
N THR A 353 20.17 2.42 7.58
CA THR A 353 20.94 2.99 6.46
C THR A 353 20.08 3.73 5.44
N GLU A 354 20.72 4.59 4.65
CA GLU A 354 20.11 5.20 3.46
C GLU A 354 19.98 4.20 2.31
N CYS A 355 19.03 4.46 1.41
CA CYS A 355 18.75 3.64 0.24
C CYS A 355 20.00 3.45 -0.64
N ALA A 356 20.49 2.21 -0.74
CA ALA A 356 21.64 1.83 -1.56
C ALA A 356 21.47 2.17 -3.06
N PHE A 357 20.23 2.26 -3.55
CA PHE A 357 19.94 2.63 -4.93
C PHE A 357 19.89 4.14 -5.12
N LYS A 358 20.88 4.70 -5.82
CA LYS A 358 20.87 6.08 -6.31
C LYS A 358 20.21 6.11 -7.69
N LEU A 359 19.20 6.97 -7.88
CA LEU A 359 18.49 7.18 -9.15
C LEU A 359 18.74 8.61 -9.67
N PRO A 360 19.92 8.90 -10.26
CA PRO A 360 20.24 10.22 -10.81
C PRO A 360 19.64 10.37 -12.21
N ILE A 361 18.35 10.70 -12.29
CA ILE A 361 17.70 11.10 -13.54
C ILE A 361 17.77 12.62 -13.70
N GLU A 362 18.48 13.08 -14.71
CA GLU A 362 18.56 14.48 -15.11
C GLU A 362 18.20 14.59 -16.59
N ILE A 363 17.13 15.33 -16.91
CA ILE A 363 16.70 15.60 -18.28
C ILE A 363 17.06 17.05 -18.60
N ARG A 364 18.03 17.24 -19.50
CA ARG A 364 18.59 18.56 -19.86
C ARG A 364 18.43 18.91 -21.33
N THR A 365 18.30 17.92 -22.22
CA THR A 365 18.09 18.12 -23.68
C THR A 365 16.79 17.47 -24.17
N LYS A 366 16.31 17.89 -25.36
CA LYS A 366 15.15 17.27 -26.03
C LYS A 366 15.39 15.78 -26.29
N ASP A 367 16.60 15.39 -26.66
CA ASP A 367 16.97 14.00 -26.93
C ASP A 367 16.98 13.14 -25.65
N GLN A 368 17.40 13.71 -24.51
CA GLN A 368 17.31 13.06 -23.21
C GLN A 368 15.85 12.88 -22.78
N LEU A 369 14.99 13.87 -23.04
CA LEU A 369 13.54 13.75 -22.81
C LEU A 369 12.94 12.64 -23.68
N GLN A 370 13.25 12.61 -24.98
CA GLN A 370 12.78 11.55 -25.87
C GLN A 370 13.29 10.16 -25.45
N SER A 371 14.54 10.06 -25.01
CA SER A 371 15.12 8.81 -24.52
C SER A 371 14.46 8.33 -23.23
N ALA A 372 14.18 9.23 -22.29
CA ALA A 372 13.44 8.92 -21.06
C ALA A 372 11.99 8.48 -21.35
N LEU A 373 11.29 9.16 -22.27
CA LEU A 373 9.94 8.78 -22.68
C LEU A 373 9.91 7.41 -23.38
N ARG A 374 10.87 7.12 -24.26
CA ARG A 374 11.03 5.79 -24.88
C ARG A 374 11.22 4.69 -23.82
N ALA A 375 12.13 4.91 -22.86
CA ALA A 375 12.36 3.95 -21.78
C ALA A 375 11.11 3.71 -20.89
N MET A 376 10.28 4.75 -20.66
CA MET A 376 9.01 4.57 -19.96
C MET A 376 7.98 3.79 -20.77
N ILE A 377 7.90 4.00 -22.10
CA ILE A 377 7.05 3.21 -22.99
C ILE A 377 7.50 1.75 -23.02
N GLU A 378 8.80 1.48 -23.16
CA GLU A 378 9.38 0.12 -23.11
C GLU A 378 9.04 -0.59 -21.79
N MET A 379 9.18 0.11 -20.66
CA MET A 379 8.79 -0.43 -19.34
C MET A 379 7.29 -0.75 -19.27
N GLN A 380 6.41 0.13 -19.76
CA GLN A 380 4.97 -0.14 -19.75
C GLN A 380 4.60 -1.30 -20.68
N VAL A 381 5.14 -1.34 -21.89
CA VAL A 381 4.91 -2.44 -22.84
C VAL A 381 5.40 -3.77 -22.25
N SER A 382 6.54 -3.79 -21.56
CA SER A 382 7.01 -4.98 -20.84
C SER A 382 6.05 -5.41 -19.73
N ARG A 383 5.41 -4.48 -19.00
CA ARG A 383 4.39 -4.80 -17.98
C ARG A 383 3.13 -5.40 -18.61
N VAL A 384 2.65 -4.83 -19.71
CA VAL A 384 1.49 -5.33 -20.47
C VAL A 384 1.76 -6.74 -21.03
N MET A 385 2.94 -6.97 -21.62
CA MET A 385 3.31 -8.29 -22.15
C MET A 385 3.41 -9.35 -21.04
N PHE A 386 3.94 -9.00 -19.87
CA PHE A 386 4.00 -9.92 -18.74
C PHE A 386 2.60 -10.22 -18.17
N ALA A 387 1.73 -9.22 -18.07
CA ALA A 387 0.34 -9.40 -17.65
C ALA A 387 -0.45 -10.29 -18.63
N ARG A 388 -0.25 -10.11 -19.95
CA ARG A 388 -0.80 -11.02 -20.98
C ARG A 388 -0.28 -12.45 -20.82
N PHE A 389 1.02 -12.63 -20.58
CA PHE A 389 1.60 -13.96 -20.38
C PHE A 389 1.04 -14.65 -19.13
N ALA A 390 0.76 -13.89 -18.06
CA ALA A 390 0.05 -14.40 -16.89
C ALA A 390 -1.41 -14.78 -17.22
N GLU A 391 -2.13 -13.98 -18.00
CA GLU A 391 -3.50 -14.31 -18.47
C GLU A 391 -3.52 -15.62 -19.30
N GLU A 392 -2.57 -15.77 -20.25
CA GLU A 392 -2.42 -16.98 -21.07
C GLU A 392 -2.06 -18.22 -20.24
N LEU A 393 -1.22 -18.10 -19.21
CA LEU A 393 -0.87 -19.19 -18.29
C LEU A 393 -1.99 -19.57 -17.32
N GLU A 394 -2.74 -18.59 -16.81
CA GLU A 394 -3.85 -18.84 -15.86
C GLU A 394 -5.10 -19.38 -16.55
N GLY A 395 -5.20 -19.29 -17.89
CA GLY A 395 -6.30 -19.84 -18.67
C GLY A 395 -7.66 -19.21 -18.36
N GLN A 396 -7.66 -18.01 -17.77
CA GLN A 396 -8.86 -17.26 -17.43
C GLN A 396 -9.21 -16.31 -18.60
N GLY A 397 -10.50 -16.04 -18.79
CA GLY A 397 -10.93 -15.05 -19.78
C GLY A 397 -10.53 -13.62 -19.40
N LEU A 398 -10.28 -12.82 -20.44
CA LEU A 398 -9.97 -11.37 -20.46
C LEU A 398 -9.96 -10.66 -19.10
N ASP A 399 -8.78 -10.30 -18.60
CA ASP A 399 -8.62 -9.43 -17.44
C ASP A 399 -8.86 -7.96 -17.82
N SER A 400 -9.80 -7.32 -17.14
CA SER A 400 -10.06 -5.88 -17.29
C SER A 400 -8.85 -5.02 -16.88
N ASN A 401 -7.99 -5.52 -15.98
CA ASN A 401 -6.77 -4.80 -15.62
C ASN A 401 -5.76 -4.80 -16.77
N LEU A 402 -5.61 -5.93 -17.48
CA LEU A 402 -4.78 -6.00 -18.70
C LEU A 402 -5.27 -5.00 -19.75
N SER A 403 -6.58 -4.95 -20.01
CA SER A 403 -7.17 -3.95 -20.91
C SER A 403 -6.83 -2.52 -20.47
N SER A 404 -6.95 -2.20 -19.17
CA SER A 404 -6.61 -0.86 -18.66
C SER A 404 -5.12 -0.51 -18.75
N GLU A 405 -4.22 -1.49 -18.64
CA GLU A 405 -2.78 -1.27 -18.82
C GLU A 405 -2.39 -1.16 -20.31
N MET A 406 -3.14 -1.82 -21.21
CA MET A 406 -3.05 -1.62 -22.67
C MET A 406 -3.50 -0.22 -23.06
N ASP A 407 -4.64 0.27 -22.56
CA ASP A 407 -5.13 1.63 -22.81
C ASP A 407 -4.10 2.68 -22.36
N ARG A 408 -3.51 2.52 -21.16
CA ARG A 408 -2.42 3.37 -20.65
C ARG A 408 -1.18 3.34 -21.53
N ALA A 409 -0.86 2.20 -22.13
CA ALA A 409 0.27 2.08 -23.05
C ALA A 409 -0.02 2.83 -24.36
N PHE A 410 -1.22 2.73 -24.92
CA PHE A 410 -1.64 3.50 -26.10
C PHE A 410 -1.65 5.01 -25.82
N GLU A 411 -2.20 5.45 -24.68
CA GLU A 411 -2.22 6.86 -24.25
C GLU A 411 -0.79 7.45 -24.15
N MET A 412 0.18 6.69 -23.63
CA MET A 412 1.58 7.13 -23.59
C MET A 412 2.24 7.21 -24.97
N VAL A 413 1.89 6.31 -25.90
CA VAL A 413 2.37 6.35 -27.29
C VAL A 413 1.77 7.54 -28.04
N GLU A 414 0.48 7.84 -27.83
CA GLU A 414 -0.20 9.01 -28.39
C GLU A 414 0.46 10.31 -27.91
N LYS A 415 0.61 10.49 -26.59
CA LYS A 415 1.30 11.65 -26.01
C LYS A 415 2.75 11.78 -26.46
N PHE A 416 3.48 10.67 -26.62
CA PHE A 416 4.83 10.70 -27.17
C PHE A 416 4.85 11.17 -28.63
N LYS A 417 3.85 10.78 -29.43
CA LYS A 417 3.70 11.24 -30.81
C LYS A 417 3.38 12.74 -30.86
N GLU A 418 2.47 13.24 -30.01
CA GLU A 418 2.16 14.67 -29.89
C GLU A 418 3.39 15.50 -29.50
N ILE A 419 4.16 15.07 -28.50
CA ILE A 419 5.40 15.74 -28.05
C ILE A 419 6.47 15.77 -29.16
N ASN A 420 6.41 14.84 -30.11
CA ASN A 420 7.30 14.76 -31.27
C ASN A 420 6.70 15.38 -32.55
N ASP A 421 5.45 15.86 -32.53
CA ASP A 421 4.79 16.42 -33.71
C ASP A 421 5.21 17.89 -33.90
N THR A 422 6.36 18.10 -34.54
CA THR A 422 6.90 19.42 -34.90
C THR A 422 6.20 20.02 -36.13
N ARG A 423 4.86 19.96 -36.17
CA ARG A 423 4.03 20.62 -37.18
C ARG A 423 3.59 21.98 -36.65
N ASP A 424 4.35 23.02 -36.99
CA ASP A 424 3.98 24.41 -36.71
C ASP A 424 2.74 24.82 -37.53
N MET A 425 1.55 24.56 -36.99
CA MET A 425 0.29 25.05 -37.57
C MET A 425 0.11 26.54 -37.32
N LEU A 426 0.70 27.36 -38.20
CA LEU A 426 0.46 28.80 -38.31
C LEU A 426 -0.97 29.12 -38.80
N ARG A 427 -1.94 29.05 -37.90
CA ARG A 427 -3.34 29.44 -38.18
C ARG A 427 -3.50 30.97 -38.18
N PHE A 428 -3.28 31.61 -39.33
CA PHE A 428 -3.65 33.00 -39.54
C PHE A 428 -5.16 33.16 -39.76
N GLN A 429 -5.86 33.79 -38.82
CA GLN A 429 -7.27 34.17 -38.97
C GLN A 429 -7.39 35.69 -39.05
N VAL A 430 -7.40 36.22 -40.28
CA VAL A 430 -7.43 37.67 -40.56
C VAL A 430 -8.85 38.10 -40.90
N GLU A 431 -9.53 38.78 -39.97
CA GLU A 431 -10.87 39.36 -40.22
C GLU A 431 -10.74 40.85 -40.60
N ALA A 432 -10.66 41.12 -41.91
CA ALA A 432 -10.46 42.48 -42.43
C ALA A 432 -11.79 43.18 -42.75
N ARG A 433 -12.28 44.04 -41.83
CA ARG A 433 -13.34 45.04 -42.13
C ARG A 433 -12.74 46.33 -42.68
N GLY A 434 -12.15 46.26 -43.88
CA GLY A 434 -11.56 47.42 -44.55
C GLY A 434 -10.67 47.00 -45.70
N SER A 435 -10.82 47.66 -46.85
CA SER A 435 -10.12 47.32 -48.08
C SER A 435 -8.63 47.71 -48.05
N SER A 436 -7.80 46.79 -48.54
CA SER A 436 -6.42 47.00 -49.02
C SER A 436 -5.28 47.14 -47.98
N GLY A 437 -4.21 46.35 -48.19
CA GLY A 437 -2.86 46.72 -47.75
C GLY A 437 -2.20 45.99 -46.57
N VAL A 438 -2.74 44.85 -46.09
CA VAL A 438 -2.10 44.08 -45.00
C VAL A 438 -1.10 43.05 -45.54
N LEU A 439 -1.48 42.23 -46.53
CA LEU A 439 -0.63 41.16 -47.08
C LEU A 439 0.67 41.68 -47.71
N SER A 440 0.62 42.85 -48.37
CA SER A 440 1.77 43.49 -49.01
C SER A 440 2.84 44.02 -48.05
N ARG A 441 2.57 44.04 -46.73
CA ARG A 441 3.56 44.38 -45.69
C ARG A 441 4.29 43.17 -45.11
N LEU A 442 3.78 41.95 -45.34
CA LEU A 442 4.36 40.71 -44.82
C LEU A 442 5.14 39.93 -45.89
N PHE A 443 4.73 39.98 -47.16
CA PHE A 443 5.30 39.14 -48.23
C PHE A 443 5.89 39.93 -49.43
N GLY A 444 6.06 41.24 -49.28
CA GLY A 444 6.69 42.10 -50.29
C GLY A 444 5.82 42.38 -51.53
N GLN A 445 6.35 43.23 -52.41
CA GLN A 445 5.57 43.85 -53.49
C GLN A 445 5.15 42.88 -54.61
N ARG A 446 5.96 41.85 -54.89
CA ARG A 446 5.71 40.89 -55.99
C ARG A 446 4.48 39.99 -55.75
N ALA A 447 4.26 39.54 -54.52
CA ALA A 447 3.09 38.72 -54.17
C ALA A 447 1.76 39.50 -54.29
N ALA A 448 1.80 40.82 -54.15
CA ALA A 448 0.63 41.68 -54.25
C ALA A 448 0.21 41.97 -55.71
N GLU A 449 1.15 41.95 -56.65
CA GLU A 449 0.88 42.18 -58.08
C GLU A 449 0.33 40.92 -58.77
N THR A 450 0.76 39.72 -58.38
CA THR A 450 0.19 38.45 -58.87
C THR A 450 -1.19 38.12 -58.31
N ALA A 451 -1.61 38.77 -57.23
CA ALA A 451 -2.92 38.55 -56.59
C ALA A 451 -4.08 39.40 -57.18
N ASN A 452 -3.82 40.23 -58.19
CA ASN A 452 -4.82 40.95 -58.97
C ASN A 452 -4.59 40.64 -60.47
N PRO A 453 -5.48 39.90 -61.17
CA PRO A 453 -6.94 39.95 -61.01
C PRO A 453 -7.63 38.59 -60.84
N LEU A 454 -8.77 38.58 -60.12
CA LEU A 454 -9.74 37.48 -60.16
C LEU A 454 -10.89 37.82 -61.12
N SER A 455 -11.21 36.90 -62.03
CA SER A 455 -12.55 36.83 -62.64
C SER A 455 -13.05 35.38 -62.70
N TYR A 456 -14.04 35.10 -61.85
CA TYR A 456 -14.85 33.86 -61.78
C TYR A 456 -14.14 32.53 -61.44
N GLY A 457 -14.40 32.06 -60.22
CA GLY A 457 -14.00 30.73 -59.74
C GLY A 457 -12.66 30.75 -59.04
N GLY A 458 -12.60 30.21 -57.81
CA GLY A 458 -11.32 30.01 -57.13
C GLY A 458 -10.53 28.86 -57.76
N LEU A 459 -9.22 28.83 -57.51
CA LEU A 459 -8.31 27.79 -57.98
C LEU A 459 -8.79 26.40 -57.56
N GLY A 460 -8.66 25.43 -58.47
CA GLY A 460 -8.88 24.02 -58.15
C GLY A 460 -7.79 23.46 -57.23
N PRO A 461 -8.00 22.30 -56.59
CA PRO A 461 -7.00 21.71 -55.69
C PRO A 461 -5.61 21.56 -56.33
N ALA A 462 -5.55 21.03 -57.56
CA ALA A 462 -4.29 20.85 -58.29
C ALA A 462 -3.59 22.17 -58.67
N GLU A 463 -4.34 23.26 -58.87
CA GLU A 463 -3.79 24.59 -59.13
C GLU A 463 -3.34 25.28 -57.83
N THR A 464 -3.92 24.87 -56.70
CA THR A 464 -3.53 25.31 -55.36
C THR A 464 -2.24 24.61 -54.92
N ASP A 465 -2.11 23.30 -55.17
CA ASP A 465 -0.88 22.54 -54.91
C ASP A 465 0.30 23.09 -55.74
N ALA A 466 0.09 23.35 -57.04
CA ALA A 466 1.10 23.95 -57.90
C ALA A 466 1.49 25.40 -57.48
N PHE A 467 0.61 26.11 -56.78
CA PHE A 467 0.93 27.41 -56.17
C PHE A 467 1.79 27.24 -54.91
N TYR A 468 1.54 26.21 -54.10
CA TYR A 468 2.37 25.92 -52.92
C TYR A 468 3.80 25.51 -53.31
N ASP A 469 3.98 24.64 -54.31
CA ASP A 469 5.31 24.23 -54.78
C ASP A 469 6.15 25.45 -55.23
N ASN A 470 5.58 26.35 -56.05
CA ASN A 470 6.27 27.55 -56.53
C ASN A 470 6.58 28.59 -55.43
N VAL A 471 5.95 28.50 -54.26
CA VAL A 471 6.22 29.40 -53.12
C VAL A 471 7.26 28.81 -52.17
N LEU A 472 7.31 27.47 -52.05
CA LEU A 472 8.27 26.77 -51.20
C LEU A 472 9.67 26.68 -51.84
N ASP A 473 9.75 26.54 -53.17
CA ASP A 473 11.02 26.54 -53.93
C ASP A 473 11.81 27.87 -53.88
N ILE A 474 11.30 28.91 -53.19
CA ILE A 474 11.95 30.22 -53.06
C ILE A 474 12.88 30.29 -51.81
N GLU A 475 12.83 29.32 -50.90
CA GLU A 475 13.70 29.28 -49.71
C GLU A 475 15.03 28.51 -49.91
N GLU A 476 15.26 27.85 -51.05
CA GLU A 476 16.57 27.30 -51.45
C GLU A 476 17.25 28.17 -52.55
N SER A 477 17.84 29.30 -52.16
CA SER A 477 18.75 30.12 -52.99
C SER A 477 19.73 30.98 -52.18
#